data_AF-A0A6P1CV01-F1
#
_entry.id   AF-A0A6P1CV01-F1
#
_cell.length_a   1.000
_cell.length_b   1.000
_cell.length_c   1.000
_cell.angle_alpha   90.00
_cell.angle_beta   90.00
_cell.angle_gamma   90.00
#
_symmetry.space_group_name_H-M   'P 1'
#
loop_
_entity.id
_entity.type
_entity.pdbx_description
1 polymer ?
#
loop_
_entity_poly.entity_id
_entity_poly.type
_entity_poly.pdbx_seq_one_letter_code
_entity_poly.pdbx_strand_id
1 'polypeptide(L)'
;TNTSGFRAIDTTSTSSITAGKHTIKPTPGLPAQPIWTRHYNTFGNPITPELDANGGKFQAFERNNSIYWSLGTAAHQIGGAIRDKWGTVGWENSPLGFPITDEAVAKNNGRYNRFNGGDIYWSPATGAHIIWGSIRDTWLAAGAENGRYGYPTSDEYDHQGGKAQDFQGGRITWKP
;
A
#
# COMPACT_ATOMS: atom_id res chain seq x y z
N THR A 1 10.88 -33.27 -17.92
CA THR A 1 11.90 -32.40 -17.26
C THR A 1 11.81 -31.02 -17.89
N ASN A 2 10.94 -30.15 -17.34
CA ASN A 2 10.68 -28.81 -17.89
C ASN A 2 11.24 -27.76 -16.93
N THR A 3 12.45 -27.30 -17.23
CA THR A 3 13.04 -26.07 -16.70
C THR A 3 12.49 -24.88 -17.49
N SER A 4 11.49 -24.19 -16.95
CA SER A 4 10.97 -22.93 -17.49
C SER A 4 11.23 -21.83 -16.46
N GLY A 5 12.39 -21.18 -16.56
CA GLY A 5 12.83 -20.09 -15.68
C GLY A 5 12.19 -18.75 -16.03
N PHE A 6 11.95 -17.93 -15.01
CA PHE A 6 11.56 -16.53 -15.16
C PHE A 6 12.79 -15.67 -15.49
N ARG A 7 12.68 -14.79 -16.49
CA ARG A 7 13.67 -13.74 -16.79
C ARG A 7 13.39 -12.52 -15.91
N ALA A 8 14.46 -11.84 -15.49
CA ALA A 8 14.39 -10.53 -14.87
C ALA A 8 13.65 -9.56 -15.80
N ILE A 9 12.74 -8.77 -15.24
CA ILE A 9 12.15 -7.62 -15.91
C ILE A 9 13.26 -6.58 -16.01
N ASP A 10 13.78 -6.39 -17.22
CA ASP A 10 14.60 -5.24 -17.58
C ASP A 10 13.70 -4.00 -17.55
N THR A 11 13.95 -3.10 -16.60
CA THR A 11 13.14 -1.89 -16.39
C THR A 11 13.52 -0.74 -17.32
N THR A 12 14.13 -1.00 -18.47
CA THR A 12 14.37 0.04 -19.49
C THR A 12 13.29 0.16 -20.56
N SER A 13 12.22 -0.64 -20.53
CA SER A 13 11.16 -0.56 -21.54
C SER A 13 9.75 -0.65 -20.95
N THR A 14 8.97 0.40 -21.20
CA THR A 14 7.51 0.48 -21.05
C THR A 14 6.80 -0.60 -21.87
N SER A 15 6.35 -1.71 -21.28
CA SER A 15 5.15 -2.43 -21.73
C SER A 15 4.66 -3.46 -20.69
N SER A 16 3.35 -3.48 -20.49
CA SER A 16 2.51 -4.45 -19.77
C SER A 16 2.98 -5.91 -19.79
N ILE A 17 2.86 -6.62 -18.66
CA ILE A 17 3.12 -8.08 -18.60
C ILE A 17 1.94 -8.82 -17.93
N THR A 18 1.38 -9.76 -18.70
CA THR A 18 0.26 -10.67 -18.38
C THR A 18 0.65 -11.77 -17.38
N ALA A 19 -0.36 -12.24 -16.64
CA ALA A 19 -0.30 -13.21 -15.54
C ALA A 19 0.37 -14.56 -15.86
N GLY A 20 1.30 -14.96 -14.99
CA GLY A 20 1.83 -16.31 -14.84
C GLY A 20 1.97 -16.65 -13.36
N LYS A 21 1.64 -17.88 -12.97
CA LYS A 21 1.76 -18.42 -11.60
C LYS A 21 3.24 -18.55 -11.21
N HIS A 22 3.73 -17.77 -10.25
CA HIS A 22 5.11 -17.93 -9.76
C HIS A 22 5.21 -17.91 -8.24
N THR A 23 5.45 -19.10 -7.69
CA THR A 23 5.86 -19.35 -6.31
C THR A 23 7.19 -18.64 -6.01
N ILE A 24 7.25 -17.88 -4.91
CA ILE A 24 8.52 -17.37 -4.37
C ILE A 24 9.11 -18.43 -3.43
N LYS A 25 10.07 -19.25 -3.90
CA LYS A 25 10.83 -20.17 -3.02
C LYS A 25 12.28 -19.71 -2.84
N PRO A 26 12.80 -19.61 -1.60
CA PRO A 26 14.23 -19.57 -1.37
C PRO A 26 14.83 -20.98 -1.47
N THR A 27 15.86 -21.15 -2.31
CA THR A 27 16.67 -22.39 -2.36
C THR A 27 17.87 -22.23 -1.41
N PRO A 28 18.10 -23.14 -0.46
CA PRO A 28 19.31 -23.11 0.37
C PRO A 28 20.57 -23.38 -0.46
N GLY A 29 21.59 -22.53 -0.32
CA GLY A 29 22.96 -22.84 -0.79
C GLY A 29 23.50 -22.11 -2.03
N LEU A 30 22.86 -21.05 -2.53
CA LEU A 30 23.43 -20.17 -3.56
C LEU A 30 23.44 -18.70 -3.10
N PRO A 31 24.42 -17.87 -3.53
CA PRO A 31 24.48 -16.47 -3.12
C PRO A 31 23.25 -15.73 -3.65
N ALA A 32 22.51 -15.10 -2.73
CA ALA A 32 21.23 -14.45 -2.98
C ALA A 32 21.33 -13.29 -3.98
N GLN A 33 20.63 -13.36 -5.11
CA GLN A 33 20.27 -12.16 -5.90
C GLN A 33 18.87 -12.27 -6.56
N PRO A 34 17.79 -11.99 -5.80
CA PRO A 34 16.56 -11.34 -6.28
C PRO A 34 16.19 -10.13 -5.37
N ILE A 35 15.07 -9.44 -5.59
CA ILE A 35 14.49 -8.32 -4.77
C ILE A 35 14.69 -8.41 -3.23
N TRP A 36 14.85 -9.63 -2.72
CA TRP A 36 15.33 -9.96 -1.37
C TRP A 36 16.63 -9.24 -0.96
N THR A 37 17.65 -9.18 -1.81
CA THR A 37 18.98 -8.63 -1.47
C THR A 37 18.97 -7.09 -1.46
N ARG A 38 18.07 -6.44 -2.20
CA ARG A 38 17.96 -4.97 -2.26
C ARG A 38 17.27 -4.38 -1.03
N HIS A 39 16.50 -5.17 -0.28
CA HIS A 39 15.64 -4.68 0.80
C HIS A 39 15.68 -5.53 2.10
N TYR A 40 16.65 -6.43 2.27
CA TYR A 40 16.83 -7.21 3.50
C TYR A 40 16.83 -6.32 4.77
N ASN A 41 17.52 -5.18 4.70
CA ASN A 41 17.56 -4.19 5.79
C ASN A 41 16.23 -3.45 6.01
N THR A 42 15.27 -3.57 5.11
CA THR A 42 13.95 -2.93 5.19
C THR A 42 12.90 -3.92 5.68
N PHE A 43 12.87 -5.15 5.16
CA PHE A 43 11.79 -6.10 5.40
C PHE A 43 12.13 -7.22 6.39
N GLY A 44 13.40 -7.54 6.61
CA GLY A 44 13.79 -8.74 7.38
C GLY A 44 13.34 -10.05 6.71
N ASN A 45 13.42 -11.18 7.41
CA ASN A 45 13.12 -12.52 6.86
C ASN A 45 11.62 -12.72 6.56
N PRO A 46 11.22 -13.68 5.68
CA PRO A 46 9.81 -13.98 5.47
C PRO A 46 9.30 -14.74 6.69
N ILE A 47 8.15 -14.34 7.23
CA ILE A 47 7.52 -15.02 8.37
C ILE A 47 6.41 -15.98 7.93
N THR A 48 5.90 -15.84 6.71
CA THR A 48 4.94 -16.78 6.11
C THR A 48 5.45 -17.28 4.76
N PRO A 49 5.00 -18.47 4.31
CA PRO A 49 4.92 -18.76 2.88
C PRO A 49 4.08 -17.70 2.15
N GLU A 50 4.10 -17.73 0.83
CA GLU A 50 3.09 -17.07 0.01
C GLU A 50 1.69 -17.62 0.37
N LEU A 51 0.77 -16.74 0.73
CA LEU A 51 -0.61 -17.04 1.12
C LEU A 51 -1.59 -16.47 0.09
N ASP A 52 -2.76 -17.10 0.00
CA ASP A 52 -3.85 -16.63 -0.85
C ASP A 52 -4.45 -15.32 -0.32
N ALA A 53 -4.66 -14.36 -1.22
CA ALA A 53 -5.49 -13.18 -1.00
C ALA A 53 -6.68 -13.21 -1.97
N ASN A 54 -7.77 -12.51 -1.67
CA ASN A 54 -8.92 -12.48 -2.56
C ASN A 54 -8.57 -11.80 -3.90
N GLY A 55 -8.38 -12.60 -4.96
CA GLY A 55 -7.93 -12.10 -6.27
C GLY A 55 -6.42 -11.90 -6.41
N GLY A 56 -5.63 -12.36 -5.44
CA GLY A 56 -4.19 -12.18 -5.42
C GLY A 56 -3.46 -13.15 -4.49
N LYS A 57 -2.30 -12.71 -4.02
CA LYS A 57 -1.46 -13.41 -3.06
C LYS A 57 -0.72 -12.38 -2.22
N PHE A 58 -0.21 -12.82 -1.07
CA PHE A 58 0.68 -12.00 -0.26
C PHE A 58 1.71 -12.83 0.47
N GLN A 59 2.77 -12.17 0.90
CA GLN A 59 3.74 -12.75 1.83
C GLN A 59 4.03 -11.74 2.94
N ALA A 60 4.02 -12.22 4.18
CA ALA A 60 4.39 -11.42 5.33
C ALA A 60 5.87 -11.60 5.67
N PHE A 61 6.49 -10.51 6.10
CA PHE A 61 7.90 -10.43 6.46
C PHE A 61 8.03 -9.92 7.90
N GLU A 62 9.22 -10.08 8.47
CA GLU A 62 9.57 -9.44 9.73
C GLU A 62 9.39 -7.90 9.66
N ARG A 63 9.58 -7.22 10.79
CA ARG A 63 9.55 -5.74 10.87
C ARG A 63 8.23 -5.11 10.39
N ASN A 64 7.13 -5.86 10.50
CA ASN A 64 5.77 -5.47 10.11
C ASN A 64 5.64 -5.04 8.65
N ASN A 65 6.25 -5.81 7.73
CA ASN A 65 6.14 -5.59 6.28
C ASN A 65 5.35 -6.71 5.59
N SER A 66 4.71 -6.38 4.48
CA SER A 66 4.13 -7.38 3.57
C SER A 66 4.24 -6.93 2.13
N ILE A 67 4.34 -7.91 1.23
CA ILE A 67 4.28 -7.71 -0.21
C ILE A 67 2.99 -8.35 -0.71
N TYR A 68 2.14 -7.56 -1.36
CA TYR A 68 0.88 -8.00 -1.96
C TYR A 68 0.97 -7.89 -3.48
N TRP A 69 0.35 -8.83 -4.18
CA TRP A 69 0.12 -8.71 -5.63
C TRP A 69 -1.23 -9.31 -6.00
N SER A 70 -1.87 -8.76 -7.04
CA SER A 70 -3.10 -9.30 -7.60
C SER A 70 -3.05 -9.31 -9.12
N LEU A 71 -3.95 -10.08 -9.75
CA LEU A 71 -4.04 -10.11 -11.21
C LEU A 71 -4.47 -8.71 -11.71
N GLY A 72 -3.56 -8.00 -12.37
CA GLY A 72 -3.79 -6.64 -12.88
C GLY A 72 -3.13 -5.52 -12.06
N THR A 73 -2.50 -5.83 -10.93
CA THR A 73 -1.63 -4.88 -10.19
C THR A 73 -0.19 -5.40 -10.15
N ALA A 74 0.79 -4.51 -10.03
CA ALA A 74 2.16 -4.93 -9.74
C ALA A 74 2.26 -5.39 -8.26
N ALA A 75 3.35 -6.07 -7.91
CA ALA A 75 3.62 -6.35 -6.50
C ALA A 75 3.97 -5.05 -5.78
N HIS A 76 3.32 -4.78 -4.66
CA HIS A 76 3.49 -3.55 -3.89
C HIS A 76 3.78 -3.84 -2.42
N GLN A 77 4.76 -3.12 -1.87
CA GLN A 77 5.11 -3.16 -0.46
C GLN A 77 4.21 -2.23 0.36
N ILE A 78 3.77 -2.74 1.51
CA ILE A 78 3.05 -1.99 2.53
C ILE A 78 3.53 -2.44 3.91
N GLY A 79 3.80 -1.49 4.80
CA GLY A 79 4.37 -1.76 6.12
C GLY A 79 3.86 -0.88 7.24
N GLY A 80 4.29 -1.22 8.45
CA GLY A 80 4.10 -0.42 9.66
C GLY A 80 2.64 0.02 9.92
N ALA A 81 2.49 1.26 10.37
CA ALA A 81 1.20 1.82 10.77
C ALA A 81 0.18 1.89 9.61
N ILE A 82 0.65 1.99 8.36
CA ILE A 82 -0.23 2.00 7.18
C ILE A 82 -0.82 0.60 6.96
N ARG A 83 0.03 -0.44 7.03
CA ARG A 83 -0.41 -1.84 6.97
C ARG A 83 -1.38 -2.18 8.10
N ASP A 84 -1.06 -1.76 9.32
CA ASP A 84 -1.91 -2.00 10.49
C ASP A 84 -3.27 -1.31 10.31
N LYS A 85 -3.28 -0.06 9.83
CA LYS A 85 -4.51 0.68 9.52
C LYS A 85 -5.35 -0.02 8.46
N TRP A 86 -4.75 -0.43 7.36
CA TRP A 86 -5.43 -1.17 6.30
C TRP A 86 -6.05 -2.48 6.83
N GLY A 87 -5.39 -3.15 7.78
CA GLY A 87 -5.92 -4.33 8.44
C GLY A 87 -7.18 -4.08 9.26
N THR A 88 -7.33 -2.90 9.86
CA THR A 88 -8.54 -2.55 10.63
C THR A 88 -9.81 -2.50 9.79
N VAL A 89 -9.69 -2.35 8.47
CA VAL A 89 -10.83 -2.34 7.53
C VAL A 89 -10.95 -3.61 6.69
N GLY A 90 -10.16 -4.65 6.99
CA GLY A 90 -10.23 -5.94 6.30
C GLY A 90 -9.29 -6.10 5.10
N TRP A 91 -8.18 -5.36 5.07
CA TRP A 91 -7.14 -5.45 4.03
C TRP A 91 -7.72 -5.37 2.61
N GLU A 92 -7.38 -6.29 1.72
CA GLU A 92 -7.80 -6.31 0.32
C GLU A 92 -9.30 -6.54 0.13
N ASN A 93 -10.00 -6.99 1.17
CA ASN A 93 -11.45 -7.15 1.16
C ASN A 93 -12.20 -5.85 1.51
N SER A 94 -11.47 -4.81 1.92
CA SER A 94 -12.02 -3.48 2.14
C SER A 94 -12.33 -2.77 0.81
N PRO A 95 -13.14 -1.69 0.83
CA PRO A 95 -13.35 -0.84 -0.34
C PRO A 95 -12.07 -0.25 -0.94
N LEU A 96 -10.95 -0.20 -0.19
CA LEU A 96 -9.65 0.23 -0.73
C LEU A 96 -9.12 -0.75 -1.77
N GLY A 97 -9.33 -2.05 -1.57
CA GLY A 97 -8.73 -3.11 -2.38
C GLY A 97 -7.22 -3.23 -2.16
N PHE A 98 -6.50 -3.67 -3.20
CA PHE A 98 -5.04 -3.82 -3.17
C PHE A 98 -4.31 -2.48 -3.29
N PRO A 99 -3.12 -2.34 -2.66
CA PRO A 99 -2.25 -1.20 -2.91
C PRO A 99 -1.82 -1.17 -4.38
N ILE A 100 -1.66 0.03 -4.94
CA ILE A 100 -1.18 0.29 -6.31
C ILE A 100 0.16 1.04 -6.33
N THR A 101 0.73 1.31 -5.16
CA THR A 101 2.07 1.85 -4.98
C THR A 101 2.76 1.13 -3.83
N ASP A 102 4.09 1.09 -3.86
CA ASP A 102 4.88 0.87 -2.65
C ASP A 102 4.64 2.00 -1.64
N GLU A 103 5.06 1.80 -0.40
CA GLU A 103 5.04 2.85 0.63
C GLU A 103 5.98 4.00 0.23
N ALA A 104 5.41 5.16 -0.05
CA ALA A 104 6.13 6.33 -0.52
C ALA A 104 6.38 7.35 0.62
N VAL A 105 7.44 8.14 0.48
CA VAL A 105 7.76 9.25 1.40
C VAL A 105 6.78 10.40 1.17
N ALA A 106 6.30 11.01 2.25
CA ALA A 106 5.59 12.29 2.25
C ALA A 106 6.29 13.33 3.14
N LYS A 107 5.74 14.55 3.17
CA LYS A 107 6.24 15.69 3.95
C LYS A 107 6.49 15.34 5.43
N ASN A 108 7.44 16.02 6.08
CA ASN A 108 7.67 15.90 7.53
C ASN A 108 7.84 14.44 8.02
N ASN A 109 8.55 13.62 7.23
CA ASN A 109 8.78 12.20 7.51
C ASN A 109 7.49 11.35 7.54
N GLY A 110 6.42 11.81 6.89
CA GLY A 110 5.21 11.02 6.66
C GLY A 110 5.42 9.96 5.60
N ARG A 111 4.42 9.07 5.50
CA ARG A 111 4.39 7.94 4.56
C ARG A 111 2.99 7.79 3.99
N TYR A 112 2.86 7.21 2.80
CA TYR A 112 1.55 6.84 2.26
C TYR A 112 1.62 5.64 1.31
N ASN A 113 0.52 4.91 1.21
CA ASN A 113 0.23 4.00 0.10
C ASN A 113 -1.06 4.46 -0.59
N ARG A 114 -1.08 4.33 -1.93
CA ARG A 114 -2.30 4.52 -2.71
C ARG A 114 -2.96 3.19 -3.01
N PHE A 115 -4.28 3.23 -3.12
CA PHE A 115 -5.14 2.12 -3.47
C PHE A 115 -6.11 2.58 -4.57
N ASN A 116 -6.76 1.64 -5.26
CA ASN A 116 -7.80 2.01 -6.21
C ASN A 116 -9.00 2.69 -5.53
N GLY A 117 -9.34 2.27 -4.30
CA GLY A 117 -10.47 2.83 -3.55
C GLY A 117 -10.16 4.05 -2.68
N GLY A 118 -8.91 4.53 -2.64
CA GLY A 118 -8.51 5.65 -1.77
C GLY A 118 -7.02 5.63 -1.45
N ASP A 119 -6.61 6.37 -0.42
CA ASP A 119 -5.24 6.39 0.07
C ASP A 119 -5.20 6.20 1.58
N ILE A 120 -4.07 5.72 2.09
CA ILE A 120 -3.76 5.76 3.52
C ILE A 120 -2.51 6.62 3.72
N TYR A 121 -2.64 7.68 4.50
CA TYR A 121 -1.53 8.56 4.88
C TYR A 121 -1.20 8.40 6.35
N TRP A 122 0.09 8.36 6.67
CA TRP A 122 0.63 8.36 8.01
C TRP A 122 1.59 9.52 8.22
N SER A 123 1.55 10.13 9.41
CA SER A 123 2.62 11.00 9.89
C SER A 123 2.93 10.71 11.36
N PRO A 124 4.12 11.06 11.86
CA PRO A 124 4.42 10.95 13.29
C PRO A 124 3.45 11.71 14.18
N ALA A 125 2.90 12.83 13.69
CA ALA A 125 2.02 13.70 14.45
C ALA A 125 0.56 13.25 14.46
N THR A 126 0.11 12.56 13.41
CA THR A 126 -1.32 12.26 13.23
C THR A 126 -1.66 10.78 13.25
N GLY A 127 -0.70 9.89 13.07
CA GLY A 127 -0.98 8.47 12.85
C GLY A 127 -1.52 8.19 11.44
N ALA A 128 -1.97 6.95 11.21
CA ALA A 128 -2.40 6.48 9.89
C ALA A 128 -3.92 6.61 9.74
N HIS A 129 -4.36 7.29 8.68
CA HIS A 129 -5.78 7.52 8.38
C HIS A 129 -6.10 7.24 6.94
N ILE A 130 -7.31 6.73 6.71
CA ILE A 130 -7.84 6.45 5.38
C ILE A 130 -8.50 7.71 4.83
N ILE A 131 -8.25 8.03 3.56
CA ILE A 131 -8.88 9.12 2.81
C ILE A 131 -9.46 8.53 1.52
N TRP A 132 -10.75 8.75 1.25
CA TRP A 132 -11.43 8.23 0.05
C TRP A 132 -12.50 9.17 -0.51
N GLY A 133 -13.05 8.82 -1.67
CA GLY A 133 -14.20 9.49 -2.29
C GLY A 133 -14.03 10.99 -2.51
N SER A 134 -15.14 11.74 -2.46
CA SER A 134 -15.13 13.18 -2.75
C SER A 134 -14.33 14.02 -1.74
N ILE A 135 -14.21 13.55 -0.50
CA ILE A 135 -13.34 14.19 0.51
C ILE A 135 -11.88 14.10 0.07
N ARG A 136 -11.43 12.92 -0.40
CA ARG A 136 -10.10 12.74 -1.00
C ARG A 136 -9.87 13.66 -2.18
N ASP A 137 -10.81 13.71 -3.12
CA ASP A 137 -10.64 14.51 -4.33
C ASP A 137 -10.50 16.00 -3.99
N THR A 138 -11.30 16.48 -3.04
CA THR A 138 -11.22 17.85 -2.52
C THR A 138 -9.86 18.11 -1.85
N TRP A 139 -9.39 17.17 -1.03
CA TRP A 139 -8.11 17.29 -0.33
C TRP A 139 -6.92 17.28 -1.31
N LEU A 140 -6.92 16.38 -2.30
CA LEU A 140 -5.90 16.31 -3.35
C LEU A 140 -5.87 17.60 -4.19
N ALA A 141 -7.05 18.11 -4.58
CA ALA A 141 -7.16 19.38 -5.32
C ALA A 141 -6.66 20.58 -4.50
N ALA A 142 -6.73 20.50 -3.18
CA ALA A 142 -6.20 21.52 -2.26
C ALA A 142 -4.69 21.38 -1.98
N GLY A 143 -3.99 20.45 -2.64
CA GLY A 143 -2.54 20.23 -2.50
C GLY A 143 -2.16 19.09 -1.56
N ALA A 144 -3.11 18.23 -1.17
CA ALA A 144 -2.89 17.09 -0.27
C ALA A 144 -2.19 17.51 1.05
N GLU A 145 -1.24 16.72 1.54
CA GLU A 145 -0.49 17.00 2.78
C GLU A 145 0.42 18.23 2.68
N ASN A 146 0.71 18.69 1.46
CA ASN A 146 1.44 19.93 1.20
C ASN A 146 0.51 21.16 1.16
N GLY A 147 -0.80 20.93 1.08
CA GLY A 147 -1.84 21.94 0.99
C GLY A 147 -2.26 22.53 2.33
N ARG A 148 -3.28 23.39 2.28
CA ARG A 148 -3.82 24.12 3.44
C ARG A 148 -4.36 23.23 4.57
N TYR A 149 -4.79 22.01 4.24
CA TYR A 149 -5.38 21.09 5.21
C TYR A 149 -4.32 20.25 5.93
N GLY A 150 -3.16 19.98 5.32
CA GLY A 150 -2.16 19.09 5.89
C GLY A 150 -2.62 17.64 5.97
N TYR A 151 -2.06 16.88 6.91
CA TYR A 151 -2.40 15.46 7.11
C TYR A 151 -3.81 15.27 7.70
N PRO A 152 -4.48 14.14 7.39
CA PRO A 152 -5.66 13.73 8.13
C PRO A 152 -5.32 13.46 9.60
N THR A 153 -6.31 13.71 10.46
CA THR A 153 -6.28 13.48 11.92
C THR A 153 -7.39 12.56 12.39
N SER A 154 -8.34 12.23 11.50
CA SER A 154 -9.37 11.23 11.68
C SER A 154 -9.54 10.43 10.38
N ASP A 155 -10.21 9.28 10.44
CA ASP A 155 -10.90 8.74 9.26
C ASP A 155 -12.17 9.56 8.97
N GLU A 156 -12.83 9.24 7.85
CA GLU A 156 -14.16 9.75 7.55
C GLU A 156 -15.21 9.31 8.58
N TYR A 157 -16.11 10.21 8.98
CA TYR A 157 -17.20 9.94 9.91
C TYR A 157 -18.50 10.67 9.51
N ASP A 158 -19.63 10.25 10.08
CA ASP A 158 -20.94 10.85 9.81
C ASP A 158 -21.04 12.28 10.35
N HIS A 159 -21.49 13.21 9.50
CA HIS A 159 -21.62 14.61 9.88
C HIS A 159 -22.79 15.30 9.17
N GLN A 160 -23.79 15.73 9.94
CA GLN A 160 -24.91 16.58 9.47
C GLN A 160 -25.62 16.08 8.20
N GLY A 161 -25.91 14.78 8.13
CA GLY A 161 -26.56 14.16 6.96
C GLY A 161 -25.61 13.91 5.78
N GLY A 162 -24.31 14.07 5.97
CA GLY A 162 -23.27 13.71 5.02
C GLY A 162 -22.07 13.09 5.74
N LYS A 163 -20.88 13.32 5.21
CA LYS A 163 -19.60 12.84 5.75
C LYS A 163 -18.68 14.00 6.09
N ALA A 164 -17.76 13.77 7.01
CA ALA A 164 -16.68 14.69 7.29
C ALA A 164 -15.39 13.95 7.61
N GLN A 165 -14.27 14.64 7.42
CA GLN A 165 -12.97 14.19 7.87
C GLN A 165 -12.17 15.38 8.40
N ASP A 166 -11.47 15.16 9.51
CA ASP A 166 -10.64 16.16 10.16
C ASP A 166 -9.18 16.05 9.70
N PHE A 167 -8.58 17.21 9.48
CA PHE A 167 -7.20 17.40 9.05
C PHE A 167 -6.52 18.42 9.97
N GLN A 168 -5.18 18.46 9.96
CA GLN A 168 -4.39 19.39 10.77
C GLN A 168 -4.82 20.85 10.62
N GLY A 169 -5.19 21.25 9.40
CA GLY A 169 -5.57 22.61 9.02
C GLY A 169 -7.08 22.85 8.87
N GLY A 170 -7.93 21.90 9.31
CA GLY A 170 -9.38 22.07 9.27
C GLY A 170 -10.15 20.81 8.91
N ARG A 171 -11.41 20.96 8.54
CA ARG A 171 -12.33 19.87 8.22
C ARG A 171 -12.78 19.97 6.77
N ILE A 172 -12.90 18.83 6.09
CA ILE A 172 -13.61 18.73 4.81
C ILE A 172 -14.90 17.98 5.06
N THR A 173 -16.01 18.48 4.53
CA THR A 173 -17.33 17.85 4.61
C THR A 173 -17.86 17.55 3.22
N TRP A 174 -18.58 16.45 3.08
CA TRP A 174 -19.29 16.06 1.86
C TRP A 174 -20.77 15.82 2.16
N LYS A 175 -21.64 16.12 1.19
CA LYS A 175 -23.06 15.77 1.22
C LYS A 175 -23.48 15.23 -0.16
N PRO A 176 -24.43 14.28 -0.22
CA PRO A 176 -24.96 13.72 -1.46
C PRO A 176 -25.80 14.72 -2.26
#